data_AF-P15922-F1
#
_entry.id   AF-P15922-F1
#
_cell.length_a   1.000
_cell.length_b   1.000
_cell.length_c   1.000
_cell.angle_alpha   90.00
_cell.angle_beta   90.00
_cell.angle_gamma   90.00
#
_symmetry.space_group_name_H-M   'P 1'
#
loop_
_entity.id
_entity.type
_entity.pdbx_description
1 polymer ?
#
loop_
_entity_poly.entity_id
_entity_poly.type
_entity_poly.pdbx_seq_one_letter_code
_entity_poly.pdbx_strand_id
1 'polypeptide(L)'
;MKVITFSRRSALASIVATCLMSTPALAATAQAPQKLQIPTLSYDDHSVMLVWDTPEDTSNITDYQIYQNGQLIGLASQNNDKNSPAKPYISAFYKSDAANFHHRIVLQNAKVDGLKAGTDYQFTVRTVYADGTTSNDSNTVTTTTTAVPKVINITQYGAKGDGTTLNTSAIQKAIDACPTGCRIDVPAGVFKTGALWLKSDMTLNLLQGATLLGSDNAADYPDAYKIYSYVSQVRPASLLNAIDKNSSAVGTFKNIRIVGKGIIDGNGWKRSADAKDELGNTLPQYVKSDNSKVSKDGILAKNQVAAAVATGMDTKTAYSQRRSSLVTLRGVQNAYIADVTIRNPANHGIMFLESENVVENSVIHQTFNANNGDGVEFGNSQNIMVFNSVFDTGDDSINFAAGMGQDAQKQEPSQNAWLFNNFFRHGHGAVVLGSHTGAGIVDVLAENNVITQNDVGLRAKSAPAIGGGAHGIVFRNSAMKNLAKQAVIVTLSYADNNGTIDYTPAKVPARFYDFTVKNVTVQDSTGSNPAIEITGDSSKDIWHSQFIFSNMKLSGVSPTSISDLSDSQFNNLTFSNLRSGSSPWKFGTVKNVTVDGKTVTP
;
A
#
# COMPACT_ATOMS: atom_id res chain seq x y z
N MET A 1 10.78 -31.38 -62.67
CA MET A 1 9.72 -31.35 -63.72
C MET A 1 8.61 -30.45 -63.20
N LYS A 2 8.29 -29.23 -63.64
CA LYS A 2 8.53 -28.44 -64.86
C LYS A 2 9.33 -27.16 -64.53
N VAL A 3 10.13 -26.72 -65.49
CA VAL A 3 10.94 -25.51 -65.50
C VAL A 3 10.16 -24.40 -66.19
N ILE A 4 10.17 -23.18 -65.65
CA ILE A 4 9.96 -21.95 -66.43
C ILE A 4 11.08 -20.98 -66.05
N THR A 5 11.93 -20.69 -67.02
CA THR A 5 12.96 -19.64 -67.02
C THR A 5 12.67 -18.71 -68.20
N PHE A 6 12.69 -17.40 -67.97
CA PHE A 6 12.90 -16.43 -69.04
C PHE A 6 13.85 -15.30 -68.58
N SER A 7 14.46 -14.71 -69.60
CA SER A 7 15.80 -14.18 -69.69
C SER A 7 16.06 -12.81 -69.06
N ARG A 8 17.34 -12.64 -68.69
CA ARG A 8 18.07 -11.42 -68.37
C ARG A 8 18.00 -10.37 -69.49
N ARG A 9 17.95 -9.08 -69.10
CA ARG A 9 18.76 -8.02 -69.72
C ARG A 9 19.26 -7.05 -68.65
N SER A 10 20.53 -6.69 -68.82
CA SER A 10 21.44 -6.01 -67.91
C SER A 10 21.38 -4.49 -68.10
N ALA A 11 21.53 -3.72 -67.02
CA ALA A 11 22.09 -2.36 -67.06
C ALA A 11 22.83 -2.08 -65.74
N LEU A 12 24.08 -1.65 -65.87
CA LEU A 12 25.02 -1.31 -64.82
C LEU A 12 24.54 -0.10 -64.00
N ALA A 13 24.84 -0.06 -62.69
CA ALA A 13 25.64 1.01 -62.09
C ALA A 13 25.80 0.84 -60.56
N SER A 14 27.05 0.98 -60.12
CA SER A 14 27.50 1.49 -58.83
C SER A 14 27.39 0.61 -57.57
N ILE A 15 28.57 0.16 -57.17
CA ILE A 15 28.95 -0.46 -55.89
C ILE A 15 28.77 0.57 -54.76
N VAL A 16 28.03 0.19 -53.70
CA VAL A 16 28.20 0.75 -52.36
C VAL A 16 28.40 -0.43 -51.42
N ALA A 17 29.61 -0.55 -50.88
CA ALA A 17 29.94 -1.49 -49.82
C ALA A 17 29.35 -0.96 -48.51
N THR A 18 28.28 -1.58 -48.03
CA THR A 18 27.75 -1.28 -46.69
C THR A 18 28.54 -2.11 -45.68
N CYS A 19 29.58 -1.49 -45.09
CA CYS A 19 30.15 -1.96 -43.84
C CYS A 19 29.04 -2.03 -42.79
N LEU A 20 28.71 -3.23 -42.31
CA LEU A 20 28.02 -3.43 -41.05
C LEU A 20 28.97 -2.99 -39.92
N MET A 21 29.03 -1.67 -39.71
CA MET A 21 29.55 -1.09 -38.48
C MET A 21 28.56 -1.47 -37.39
N SER A 22 28.98 -2.38 -36.50
CA SER A 22 28.42 -2.52 -35.18
C SER A 22 28.43 -1.14 -34.52
N THR A 23 27.27 -0.49 -34.44
CA THR A 23 27.11 0.64 -33.54
C THR A 23 27.41 0.11 -32.14
N PRO A 24 28.38 0.68 -31.40
CA PRO A 24 28.43 0.43 -29.98
C PRO A 24 27.05 0.83 -29.47
N ALA A 25 26.38 -0.07 -28.75
CA ALA A 25 25.28 0.33 -27.91
C ALA A 25 25.79 1.55 -27.14
N LEU A 26 25.17 2.71 -27.36
CA LEU A 26 25.45 3.87 -26.53
C LEU A 26 25.37 3.34 -25.10
N ALA A 27 26.49 3.37 -24.38
CA ALA A 27 26.48 3.14 -22.96
C ALA A 27 25.43 4.11 -22.42
N ALA A 28 24.29 3.57 -22.00
CA ALA A 28 23.22 4.36 -21.42
C ALA A 28 23.89 5.19 -20.34
N THR A 29 24.01 6.50 -20.56
CA THR A 29 24.75 7.39 -19.68
C THR A 29 24.23 7.16 -18.28
N ALA A 30 25.11 6.72 -17.38
CA ALA A 30 24.79 6.40 -16.01
C ALA A 30 23.99 7.55 -15.36
N GLN A 31 22.66 7.41 -15.33
CA GLN A 31 21.78 8.47 -14.89
C GLN A 31 21.88 8.59 -13.37
N ALA A 32 22.15 9.81 -12.89
CA ALA A 32 22.13 10.11 -11.46
C ALA A 32 20.73 9.81 -10.89
N PRO A 33 20.63 9.27 -9.65
CA PRO A 33 19.35 9.11 -8.98
C PRO A 33 18.60 10.44 -8.92
N GLN A 34 17.29 10.39 -9.11
CA GLN A 34 16.46 11.60 -9.14
C GLN A 34 15.65 11.74 -7.85
N LYS A 35 15.26 12.98 -7.54
CA LYS A 35 14.39 13.35 -6.40
C LYS A 35 14.80 12.70 -5.08
N LEU A 36 16.08 12.72 -4.74
CA LEU A 36 16.50 12.44 -3.37
C LEU A 36 15.75 13.42 -2.45
N GLN A 37 15.09 12.88 -1.43
CA GLN A 37 14.26 13.65 -0.49
C GLN A 37 14.19 12.97 0.88
N ILE A 38 13.71 13.73 1.87
CA ILE A 38 13.36 13.23 3.21
C ILE A 38 11.84 13.16 3.27
N PRO A 39 11.24 11.97 3.41
CA PRO A 39 9.79 11.84 3.57
C PRO A 39 9.27 12.68 4.75
N THR A 40 8.03 13.14 4.67
CA THR A 40 7.39 13.97 5.69
C THR A 40 7.58 13.41 7.10
N LEU A 41 8.15 14.23 7.99
CA LEU A 41 8.42 13.92 9.42
C LEU A 41 9.25 12.64 9.69
N SER A 42 9.95 12.13 8.68
CA SER A 42 10.78 10.93 8.78
C SER A 42 12.20 11.20 9.32
N TYR A 43 12.30 12.17 10.21
CA TYR A 43 13.54 12.56 10.90
C TYR A 43 13.25 12.94 12.35
N ASP A 44 14.27 12.89 13.20
CA ASP A 44 14.21 13.29 14.60
C ASP A 44 15.57 13.85 15.05
N ASP A 45 15.85 13.79 16.35
CA ASP A 45 17.03 14.34 16.98
C ASP A 45 18.30 13.51 16.75
N HIS A 46 18.18 12.32 16.16
CA HIS A 46 19.30 11.41 15.96
C HIS A 46 19.25 10.63 14.64
N SER A 47 18.19 10.74 13.85
CA SER A 47 18.04 10.01 12.60
C SER A 47 17.30 10.77 11.51
N VAL A 48 17.55 10.40 10.26
CA VAL A 48 16.91 10.92 9.05
C VAL A 48 16.66 9.75 8.10
N MET A 49 15.46 9.66 7.53
CA MET A 49 15.17 8.77 6.40
C MET A 49 15.39 9.48 5.07
N LEU A 50 15.98 8.77 4.11
CA LEU A 50 16.18 9.22 2.75
C LEU A 50 15.44 8.29 1.79
N VAL A 51 14.84 8.84 0.75
CA VAL A 51 14.23 8.10 -0.37
C VAL A 51 14.54 8.81 -1.69
N TRP A 52 14.49 8.08 -2.81
CA TRP A 52 14.78 8.62 -4.14
C TRP A 52 14.01 7.86 -5.23
N ASP A 53 13.76 8.49 -6.37
CA ASP A 53 13.11 7.83 -7.50
C ASP A 53 14.03 6.77 -8.11
N THR A 54 13.47 5.63 -8.50
CA THR A 54 14.13 4.66 -9.38
C THR A 54 13.70 4.87 -10.83
N PRO A 55 14.61 4.67 -11.81
CA PRO A 55 14.22 4.67 -13.21
C PRO A 55 13.29 3.48 -13.49
N GLU A 56 12.54 3.56 -14.58
CA GLU A 56 11.63 2.48 -14.95
C GLU A 56 12.37 1.16 -15.25
N ASP A 57 13.49 1.24 -15.97
CA ASP A 57 14.38 0.11 -16.20
C ASP A 57 15.49 0.07 -15.13
N THR A 58 15.42 -0.95 -14.29
CA THR A 58 16.37 -1.21 -13.21
C THR A 58 17.30 -2.39 -13.53
N SER A 59 17.27 -2.95 -14.74
CA SER A 59 17.93 -4.23 -15.05
C SER A 59 19.44 -4.24 -14.79
N ASN A 60 20.08 -3.08 -14.95
CA ASN A 60 21.53 -2.91 -14.77
C ASN A 60 21.89 -2.32 -13.41
N ILE A 61 20.90 -1.99 -12.56
CA ILE A 61 21.11 -1.40 -11.24
C ILE A 61 21.16 -2.52 -10.20
N THR A 62 22.24 -2.58 -9.43
CA THR A 62 22.41 -3.58 -8.38
C THR A 62 22.21 -3.02 -6.98
N ASP A 63 22.50 -1.73 -6.77
CA ASP A 63 22.38 -1.07 -5.46
C ASP A 63 22.43 0.46 -5.58
N TYR A 64 22.41 1.14 -4.44
CA TYR A 64 22.69 2.56 -4.33
C TYR A 64 23.68 2.84 -3.19
N GLN A 65 24.63 3.74 -3.42
CA GLN A 65 25.55 4.27 -2.41
C GLN A 65 24.97 5.53 -1.78
N ILE A 66 25.00 5.62 -0.46
CA ILE A 66 24.53 6.79 0.29
C ILE A 66 25.73 7.56 0.83
N TYR A 67 25.71 8.87 0.64
CA TYR A 67 26.75 9.78 1.10
C TYR A 67 26.18 10.78 2.11
N GLN A 68 26.91 11.00 3.20
CA GLN A 68 26.65 12.03 4.20
C GLN A 68 27.81 13.02 4.21
N ASN A 69 27.55 14.31 3.97
CA ASN A 69 28.55 15.37 3.87
C ASN A 69 29.70 14.99 2.92
N GLY A 70 29.36 14.35 1.78
CA GLY A 70 30.30 13.88 0.77
C GLY A 70 31.06 12.59 1.11
N GLN A 71 30.86 12.01 2.30
CA GLN A 71 31.48 10.76 2.72
C GLN A 71 30.53 9.57 2.52
N LEU A 72 31.01 8.50 1.89
CA LEU A 72 30.23 7.26 1.73
C LEU A 72 29.93 6.66 3.11
N ILE A 73 28.65 6.43 3.43
CA ILE A 73 28.23 5.83 4.70
C ILE A 73 27.72 4.38 4.55
N GLY A 74 27.47 3.92 3.32
CA GLY A 74 27.08 2.54 3.05
C GLY A 74 26.22 2.36 1.81
N LEU A 75 25.72 1.14 1.65
CA LEU A 75 24.81 0.75 0.57
C LEU A 75 23.35 0.70 1.05
N ALA A 76 22.41 0.94 0.15
CA ALA A 76 20.98 0.87 0.44
C ALA A 76 20.57 -0.55 0.86
N SER A 77 21.10 -1.58 0.19
CA SER A 77 20.86 -2.99 0.57
C SER A 77 21.23 -3.29 2.03
N GLN A 78 22.45 -2.96 2.42
CA GLN A 78 23.00 -3.20 3.77
C GLN A 78 22.30 -2.34 4.83
N ASN A 79 21.87 -1.13 4.46
CA ASN A 79 21.08 -0.28 5.34
C ASN A 79 19.70 -0.91 5.62
N ASN A 80 19.03 -1.39 4.58
CA ASN A 80 17.72 -2.02 4.70
C ASN A 80 17.78 -3.36 5.43
N ASP A 81 18.87 -4.13 5.32
CA ASP A 81 19.07 -5.35 6.12
C ASP A 81 19.01 -5.08 7.64
N LYS A 82 19.37 -3.86 8.06
CA LYS A 82 19.36 -3.44 9.47
C LYS A 82 18.04 -2.77 9.90
N ASN A 83 17.40 -2.04 8.99
CA ASN A 83 16.36 -1.07 9.34
C ASN A 83 14.97 -1.39 8.79
N SER A 84 14.85 -2.20 7.74
CA SER A 84 13.57 -2.52 7.10
C SER A 84 13.07 -3.89 7.54
N PRO A 85 11.88 -4.01 8.17
CA PRO A 85 11.32 -5.31 8.51
C PRO A 85 10.92 -6.11 7.26
N ALA A 86 10.67 -5.47 6.12
CA ALA A 86 10.37 -6.14 4.86
C ALA A 86 11.59 -6.79 4.20
N LYS A 87 12.79 -6.21 4.34
CA LYS A 87 14.00 -6.65 3.64
C LYS A 87 14.38 -8.12 3.89
N PRO A 88 14.30 -8.67 5.12
CA PRO A 88 14.51 -10.10 5.36
C PRO A 88 13.56 -11.00 4.55
N TYR A 89 12.28 -10.65 4.46
CA TYR A 89 11.29 -11.42 3.70
C TYR A 89 11.52 -11.31 2.19
N ILE A 90 11.81 -10.11 1.68
CA ILE A 90 12.20 -9.86 0.29
C ILE A 90 13.41 -10.74 -0.08
N SER A 91 14.42 -10.80 0.80
CA SER A 91 15.63 -11.59 0.57
C SER A 91 15.31 -13.10 0.56
N ALA A 92 14.45 -13.57 1.47
CA ALA A 92 14.01 -14.96 1.50
C ALA A 92 13.19 -15.36 0.25
N PHE A 93 12.32 -14.47 -0.23
CA PHE A 93 11.59 -14.66 -1.49
C PHE A 93 12.55 -14.95 -2.64
N TYR A 94 13.57 -14.10 -2.81
CA TYR A 94 14.54 -14.21 -3.87
C TYR A 94 15.52 -15.38 -3.72
N LYS A 95 15.82 -15.78 -2.48
CA LYS A 95 16.58 -17.01 -2.21
C LYS A 95 15.83 -18.26 -2.68
N SER A 96 14.49 -18.23 -2.69
CA SER A 96 13.65 -19.32 -3.22
C SER A 96 13.52 -19.33 -4.75
N ASP A 97 14.00 -18.29 -5.45
CA ASP A 97 13.95 -18.16 -6.91
C ASP A 97 15.22 -18.69 -7.58
N ALA A 98 15.39 -20.02 -7.52
CA ALA A 98 16.55 -20.70 -8.07
C ALA A 98 16.67 -20.56 -9.60
N ALA A 99 15.56 -20.32 -10.30
CA ALA A 99 15.51 -20.21 -11.76
C ALA A 99 15.79 -18.78 -12.27
N ASN A 100 16.01 -17.80 -11.39
CA ASN A 100 16.08 -16.37 -11.76
C ASN A 100 14.87 -15.93 -12.59
N PHE A 101 13.68 -16.43 -12.23
CA PHE A 101 12.45 -16.12 -12.94
C PHE A 101 11.99 -14.70 -12.63
N HIS A 102 12.07 -14.31 -11.35
CA HIS A 102 11.46 -13.09 -10.86
C HIS A 102 12.25 -11.84 -11.22
N HIS A 103 11.52 -10.74 -11.44
CA HIS A 103 12.09 -9.40 -11.48
C HIS A 103 12.81 -9.14 -10.15
N ARG A 104 14.06 -8.67 -10.20
CA ARG A 104 14.83 -8.32 -9.00
C ARG A 104 14.62 -6.84 -8.70
N ILE A 105 13.86 -6.54 -7.65
CA ILE A 105 13.65 -5.15 -7.24
C ILE A 105 14.96 -4.51 -6.75
N VAL A 106 15.03 -3.18 -6.81
CA VAL A 106 16.09 -2.38 -6.19
C VAL A 106 15.53 -1.61 -5.01
N LEU A 107 16.32 -1.42 -3.95
CA LEU A 107 15.91 -0.65 -2.79
C LEU A 107 16.15 0.83 -3.03
N GLN A 108 15.20 1.66 -2.60
CA GLN A 108 15.18 3.10 -2.85
C GLN A 108 14.99 3.96 -1.58
N ASN A 109 15.51 3.47 -0.45
CA ASN A 109 15.54 4.21 0.81
C ASN A 109 16.79 3.88 1.64
N ALA A 110 17.11 4.75 2.60
CA ALA A 110 18.09 4.49 3.66
C ALA A 110 17.77 5.28 4.94
N LYS A 111 17.89 4.63 6.11
CA LYS A 111 17.86 5.31 7.42
C LYS A 111 19.29 5.67 7.83
N VAL A 112 19.57 6.96 7.97
CA VAL A 112 20.81 7.45 8.58
C VAL A 112 20.54 7.70 10.06
N ASP A 113 21.23 6.98 10.92
CA ASP A 113 21.03 7.00 12.39
C ASP A 113 22.34 7.40 13.10
N GLY A 114 22.28 7.73 14.38
CA GLY A 114 23.44 8.18 15.17
C GLY A 114 23.88 9.61 14.88
N LEU A 115 22.99 10.44 14.34
CA LEU A 115 23.19 11.86 14.13
C LEU A 115 23.10 12.63 15.45
N LYS A 116 23.68 13.83 15.48
CA LYS A 116 23.55 14.78 16.59
C LYS A 116 22.29 15.63 16.43
N ALA A 117 21.63 15.96 17.54
CA ALA A 117 20.47 16.84 17.57
C ALA A 117 20.78 18.27 17.10
N GLY A 118 19.80 18.94 16.48
CA GLY A 118 19.93 20.33 16.03
C GLY A 118 21.12 20.60 15.11
N THR A 119 21.52 19.59 14.32
CA THR A 119 22.74 19.64 13.49
C THR A 119 22.39 19.47 12.02
N ASP A 120 23.05 20.27 11.18
CA ASP A 120 22.88 20.23 9.73
C ASP A 120 23.66 19.07 9.10
N TYR A 121 23.03 18.39 8.15
CA TYR A 121 23.63 17.35 7.32
C TYR A 121 23.23 17.52 5.87
N GLN A 122 24.13 17.13 4.97
CA GLN A 122 23.88 17.02 3.53
C GLN A 122 23.95 15.57 3.09
N PHE A 123 23.04 15.17 2.21
CA PHE A 123 22.97 13.82 1.67
C PHE A 123 22.93 13.82 0.15
N THR A 124 23.59 12.84 -0.45
CA THR A 124 23.54 12.50 -1.89
C THR A 124 23.51 10.98 -2.05
N VAL A 125 23.03 10.52 -3.20
CA VAL A 125 22.97 9.09 -3.55
C VAL A 125 23.56 8.87 -4.94
N ARG A 126 24.25 7.76 -5.14
CA ARG A 126 24.72 7.28 -6.45
C ARG A 126 24.17 5.91 -6.75
N THR A 127 23.83 5.65 -8.00
CA THR A 127 23.47 4.32 -8.50
C THR A 127 24.72 3.46 -8.58
N VAL A 128 24.64 2.18 -8.20
CA VAL A 128 25.66 1.17 -8.43
C VAL A 128 25.17 0.23 -9.53
N TYR A 129 25.97 0.07 -10.59
CA TYR A 129 25.63 -0.78 -11.73
C TYR A 129 26.25 -2.17 -11.64
N ALA A 130 25.69 -3.09 -12.43
CA ALA A 130 26.14 -4.49 -12.49
C ALA A 130 27.61 -4.66 -12.94
N ASP A 131 28.19 -3.68 -13.65
CA ASP A 131 29.60 -3.66 -14.04
C ASP A 131 30.54 -3.10 -12.94
N GLY A 132 29.99 -2.70 -11.79
CA GLY A 132 30.71 -2.14 -10.65
C GLY A 132 30.94 -0.63 -10.73
N THR A 133 30.53 0.04 -11.81
CA THR A 133 30.61 1.51 -11.93
C THR A 133 29.50 2.19 -11.13
N THR A 134 29.65 3.51 -10.93
CA THR A 134 28.64 4.34 -10.25
C THR A 134 28.25 5.54 -11.10
N SER A 135 27.02 6.03 -10.90
CA SER A 135 26.57 7.28 -11.53
C SER A 135 27.11 8.51 -10.81
N ASN A 136 26.84 9.69 -11.39
CA ASN A 136 27.01 10.96 -10.70
C ASN A 136 26.07 11.06 -9.48
N ASP A 137 26.38 11.96 -8.55
CA ASP A 137 25.52 12.28 -7.41
C ASP A 137 24.13 12.71 -7.87
N SER A 138 23.11 12.29 -7.11
CA SER A 138 21.78 12.88 -7.13
C SER A 138 21.79 14.38 -6.83
N ASN A 139 20.61 15.01 -6.82
CA ASN A 139 20.46 16.27 -6.11
C ASN A 139 20.89 16.12 -4.63
N THR A 140 21.46 17.18 -4.05
CA THR A 140 21.78 17.23 -2.63
C THR A 140 20.53 17.56 -1.82
N VAL A 141 20.32 16.85 -0.72
CA VAL A 141 19.32 17.20 0.30
C VAL A 141 20.03 17.68 1.55
N THR A 142 19.68 18.87 2.02
CA THR A 142 20.16 19.42 3.28
C THR A 142 19.03 19.36 4.31
N THR A 143 19.33 18.94 5.53
CA THR A 143 18.37 18.91 6.64
C THR A 143 19.04 19.19 7.97
N THR A 144 18.25 19.66 8.93
CA THR A 144 18.63 19.82 10.33
C THR A 144 17.85 18.80 11.15
N THR A 145 18.54 17.94 11.89
CA THR A 145 17.90 17.06 12.88
C THR A 145 17.14 17.90 13.91
N THR A 146 16.07 17.35 14.49
CA THR A 146 15.31 18.11 15.49
C THR A 146 16.14 18.34 16.75
N ALA A 147 15.74 19.31 17.58
CA ALA A 147 16.22 19.36 18.95
C ALA A 147 15.76 18.10 19.72
N VAL A 148 16.47 17.74 20.79
CA VAL A 148 16.04 16.65 21.68
C VAL A 148 14.64 16.97 22.23
N PRO A 149 13.63 16.12 21.99
CA PRO A 149 12.27 16.43 22.39
C PRO A 149 12.09 16.34 23.90
N LYS A 150 11.12 17.09 24.45
CA LYS A 150 10.66 16.82 25.82
C LYS A 150 9.99 15.45 25.86
N VAL A 151 10.58 14.54 26.61
CA VAL A 151 10.04 13.20 26.82
C VAL A 151 9.07 13.18 28.00
N ILE A 152 7.89 12.61 27.79
CA ILE A 152 6.88 12.37 28.83
C ILE A 152 6.58 10.88 28.86
N ASN A 153 6.80 10.22 30.01
CA ASN A 153 6.49 8.81 30.17
C ASN A 153 5.09 8.64 30.77
N ILE A 154 4.24 7.81 30.16
CA ILE A 154 2.86 7.62 30.62
C ILE A 154 2.74 7.09 32.06
N THR A 155 3.77 6.41 32.57
CA THR A 155 3.79 5.89 33.95
C THR A 155 3.87 7.02 34.98
N GLN A 156 4.44 8.18 34.62
CA GLN A 156 4.43 9.39 35.46
C GLN A 156 3.02 9.94 35.67
N TYR A 157 2.07 9.56 34.81
CA TYR A 157 0.65 9.93 34.88
C TYR A 157 -0.22 8.80 35.46
N GLY A 158 0.41 7.74 35.99
CA GLY A 158 -0.25 6.63 36.67
C GLY A 158 -0.62 5.44 35.80
N ALA A 159 -0.16 5.40 34.53
CA ALA A 159 -0.39 4.24 33.67
C ALA A 159 0.34 2.99 34.20
N LYS A 160 -0.33 1.84 34.19
CA LYS A 160 0.18 0.55 34.65
C LYS A 160 0.15 -0.47 33.51
N GLY A 161 1.32 -1.05 33.20
CA GLY A 161 1.52 -2.02 32.13
C GLY A 161 1.17 -3.46 32.49
N ASP A 162 0.12 -3.66 33.31
CA ASP A 162 -0.27 -4.97 33.88
C ASP A 162 -1.29 -5.75 33.02
N GLY A 163 -1.74 -5.19 31.90
CA GLY A 163 -2.71 -5.77 30.97
C GLY A 163 -4.18 -5.70 31.41
N THR A 164 -4.46 -5.17 32.61
CA THR A 164 -5.78 -5.21 33.23
C THR A 164 -6.31 -3.84 33.66
N THR A 165 -5.44 -2.97 34.20
CA THR A 165 -5.77 -1.59 34.56
C THR A 165 -6.16 -0.81 33.31
N LEU A 166 -7.32 -0.13 33.33
CA LEU A 166 -7.73 0.76 32.24
C LEU A 166 -6.95 2.08 32.34
N ASN A 167 -6.07 2.32 31.37
CA ASN A 167 -5.10 3.42 31.38
C ASN A 167 -5.56 4.66 30.61
N THR A 168 -6.79 4.68 30.08
CA THR A 168 -7.27 5.76 29.18
C THR A 168 -7.05 7.14 29.77
N SER A 169 -7.45 7.37 31.02
CA SER A 169 -7.27 8.68 31.68
C SER A 169 -5.80 9.03 31.91
N ALA A 170 -4.96 8.07 32.29
CA ALA A 170 -3.54 8.30 32.53
C ALA A 170 -2.80 8.67 31.24
N ILE A 171 -3.05 7.92 30.16
CA ILE A 171 -2.42 8.16 28.86
C ILE A 171 -2.94 9.46 28.25
N GLN A 172 -4.25 9.72 28.31
CA GLN A 172 -4.81 10.98 27.81
C GLN A 172 -4.23 12.19 28.55
N LYS A 173 -4.08 12.14 29.89
CA LYS A 173 -3.43 13.23 30.64
C LYS A 173 -1.99 13.47 30.19
N ALA A 174 -1.24 12.42 29.85
CA ALA A 174 0.11 12.57 29.31
C ALA A 174 0.08 13.28 27.94
N ILE A 175 -0.83 12.89 27.04
CA ILE A 175 -1.04 13.55 25.73
C ILE A 175 -1.45 15.01 25.93
N ASP A 176 -2.38 15.29 26.83
CA ASP A 176 -2.86 16.65 27.10
C ASP A 176 -1.72 17.55 27.62
N ALA A 177 -0.84 17.02 28.46
CA ALA A 177 0.32 17.72 29.00
C ALA A 177 1.51 17.85 28.04
N CYS A 178 1.44 17.22 26.85
CA CYS A 178 2.50 17.21 25.84
C CYS A 178 2.66 18.61 25.19
N PRO A 179 3.75 19.36 25.40
CA PRO A 179 3.97 20.62 24.68
C PRO A 179 4.30 20.38 23.21
N THR A 180 4.22 21.41 22.36
CA THR A 180 4.65 21.32 20.96
C THR A 180 6.04 20.68 20.82
N GLY A 181 6.17 19.68 19.95
CA GLY A 181 7.41 18.95 19.68
C GLY A 181 7.77 17.87 20.71
N CYS A 182 6.88 17.57 21.66
CA CYS A 182 7.10 16.53 22.67
C CYS A 182 7.09 15.10 22.10
N ARG A 183 7.61 14.17 22.91
CA ARG A 183 7.49 12.73 22.70
C ARG A 183 6.84 12.06 23.92
N ILE A 184 5.70 11.39 23.73
CA ILE A 184 5.09 10.51 24.72
C ILE A 184 5.69 9.12 24.58
N ASP A 185 6.37 8.62 25.62
CA ASP A 185 6.92 7.27 25.64
C ASP A 185 5.95 6.31 26.36
N VAL A 186 5.53 5.27 25.65
CA VAL A 186 4.88 4.07 26.20
C VAL A 186 5.98 3.02 26.44
N PRO A 187 6.35 2.73 27.70
CA PRO A 187 7.44 1.80 28.00
C PRO A 187 6.99 0.35 27.82
N ALA A 188 7.93 -0.59 28.01
CA ALA A 188 7.61 -2.01 28.01
C ALA A 188 6.51 -2.35 29.04
N GLY A 189 5.56 -3.21 28.64
CA GLY A 189 4.38 -3.56 29.42
C GLY A 189 3.11 -3.59 28.55
N VAL A 190 2.01 -4.12 29.10
CA VAL A 190 0.72 -4.18 28.41
C VAL A 190 -0.24 -3.16 29.01
N PHE A 191 -0.59 -2.13 28.26
CA PHE A 191 -1.42 -1.02 28.72
C PHE A 191 -2.80 -1.11 28.09
N LYS A 192 -3.78 -1.67 28.82
CA LYS A 192 -5.18 -1.67 28.38
C LYS A 192 -5.72 -0.24 28.35
N THR A 193 -6.35 0.19 27.25
CA THR A 193 -6.90 1.55 27.11
C THR A 193 -8.14 1.57 26.22
N GLY A 194 -9.03 2.53 26.45
CA GLY A 194 -10.05 2.95 25.50
C GLY A 194 -9.50 3.87 24.42
N ALA A 195 -10.39 4.55 23.72
CA ALA A 195 -10.03 5.54 22.71
C ALA A 195 -9.17 6.68 23.29
N LEU A 196 -8.07 6.98 22.61
CA LEU A 196 -7.17 8.10 22.90
C LEU A 196 -7.25 9.14 21.79
N TRP A 197 -7.10 10.40 22.15
CA TRP A 197 -7.19 11.56 21.26
C TRP A 197 -5.84 12.25 21.19
N LEU A 198 -5.18 12.09 20.04
CA LEU A 198 -3.94 12.76 19.70
C LEU A 198 -4.21 14.23 19.36
N LYS A 199 -3.15 15.03 19.37
CA LYS A 199 -3.19 16.45 19.01
C LYS A 199 -2.00 16.82 18.13
N SER A 200 -2.01 18.04 17.58
CA SER A 200 -0.94 18.51 16.71
C SER A 200 0.43 18.55 17.40
N ASP A 201 1.48 18.47 16.58
CA ASP A 201 2.88 18.68 16.95
C ASP A 201 3.36 17.75 18.09
N MET A 202 3.08 16.46 17.99
CA MET A 202 3.49 15.46 18.98
C MET A 202 3.98 14.16 18.35
N THR A 203 4.80 13.43 19.10
CA THR A 203 5.17 12.04 18.80
C THR A 203 4.64 11.10 19.89
N LEU A 204 3.87 10.09 19.52
CA LEU A 204 3.57 8.94 20.37
C LEU A 204 4.57 7.81 20.03
N ASN A 205 5.42 7.45 20.98
CA ASN A 205 6.49 6.47 20.78
C ASN A 205 6.23 5.22 21.62
N LEU A 206 5.90 4.11 20.97
CA LEU A 206 5.73 2.80 21.59
C LEU A 206 7.10 2.10 21.64
N LEU A 207 7.72 2.11 22.81
CA LEU A 207 9.04 1.50 22.99
C LEU A 207 8.98 -0.01 22.78
N GLN A 208 10.13 -0.63 22.51
CA GLN A 208 10.22 -2.08 22.37
C GLN A 208 9.66 -2.79 23.61
N GLY A 209 8.75 -3.74 23.39
CA GLY A 209 8.06 -4.48 24.44
C GLY A 209 6.81 -3.79 24.99
N ALA A 210 6.45 -2.60 24.50
CA ALA A 210 5.18 -1.96 24.79
C ALA A 210 4.05 -2.61 23.97
N THR A 211 2.90 -2.85 24.61
CA THR A 211 1.64 -3.18 23.93
C THR A 211 0.58 -2.22 24.39
N LEU A 212 0.03 -1.42 23.48
CA LEU A 212 -1.21 -0.69 23.70
C LEU A 212 -2.38 -1.61 23.35
N LEU A 213 -3.11 -2.09 24.35
CA LEU A 213 -4.16 -3.09 24.19
C LEU A 213 -5.53 -2.41 24.25
N GLY A 214 -6.37 -2.62 23.24
CA GLY A 214 -7.74 -2.13 23.22
C GLY A 214 -8.56 -2.69 24.39
N SER A 215 -9.28 -1.81 25.08
CA SER A 215 -10.35 -2.21 25.98
C SER A 215 -11.38 -3.01 25.20
N ASP A 216 -11.94 -4.05 25.82
CA ASP A 216 -13.02 -4.85 25.29
C ASP A 216 -14.42 -4.28 25.62
N ASN A 217 -14.48 -3.17 26.36
CA ASN A 217 -15.74 -2.50 26.69
C ASN A 217 -16.13 -1.48 25.59
N ALA A 218 -17.32 -1.67 24.99
CA ALA A 218 -17.83 -0.78 23.95
C ALA A 218 -17.97 0.69 24.41
N ALA A 219 -18.24 0.94 25.69
CA ALA A 219 -18.39 2.28 26.24
C ALA A 219 -17.08 3.10 26.27
N ASP A 220 -15.92 2.44 26.15
CA ASP A 220 -14.62 3.10 26.11
C ASP A 220 -14.29 3.70 24.72
N TYR A 221 -15.19 3.55 23.75
CA TYR A 221 -15.08 4.06 22.38
C TYR A 221 -16.33 4.88 22.01
N PRO A 222 -16.38 6.16 22.39
CA PRO A 222 -17.55 7.00 22.12
C PRO A 222 -17.73 7.24 20.62
N ASP A 223 -18.92 7.71 20.23
CA ASP A 223 -19.17 8.18 18.88
C ASP A 223 -18.18 9.29 18.47
N ALA A 224 -17.61 9.17 17.26
CA ALA A 224 -16.50 10.03 16.85
C ALA A 224 -16.70 10.67 15.47
N TYR A 225 -17.02 9.87 14.45
CA TYR A 225 -16.98 10.37 13.08
C TYR A 225 -17.99 9.68 12.15
N LYS A 226 -18.25 10.31 11.02
CA LYS A 226 -18.90 9.73 9.85
C LYS A 226 -17.85 9.54 8.78
N ILE A 227 -17.91 8.44 8.01
CA ILE A 227 -16.89 8.14 7.00
C ILE A 227 -16.83 9.19 5.88
N TYR A 228 -18.00 9.70 5.45
CA TYR A 228 -18.14 10.84 4.56
C TYR A 228 -19.22 11.78 5.12
N SER A 229 -19.14 13.07 4.79
CA SER A 229 -20.04 14.11 5.31
C SER A 229 -21.52 13.89 4.98
N TYR A 230 -21.82 13.24 3.85
CA TYR A 230 -23.18 12.91 3.40
C TYR A 230 -23.72 11.58 3.94
N VAL A 231 -22.91 10.81 4.67
CA VAL A 231 -23.35 9.53 5.25
C VAL A 231 -23.99 9.79 6.62
N SER A 232 -25.10 9.11 6.91
CA SER A 232 -25.85 9.33 8.15
C SER A 232 -25.26 8.55 9.33
N GLN A 233 -24.69 7.37 9.08
CA GLN A 233 -24.18 6.47 10.11
C GLN A 233 -22.92 7.03 10.79
N VAL A 234 -22.99 7.12 12.12
CA VAL A 234 -21.85 7.49 12.96
C VAL A 234 -21.08 6.23 13.35
N ARG A 235 -19.75 6.29 13.28
CA ARG A 235 -18.81 5.26 13.73
C ARG A 235 -18.24 5.62 15.11
N PRO A 236 -17.93 4.61 15.95
CA PRO A 236 -17.21 4.84 17.20
C PRO A 236 -15.77 5.31 16.93
N ALA A 237 -15.15 5.88 17.94
CA ALA A 237 -13.74 6.19 17.96
C ALA A 237 -12.90 4.93 17.73
N SER A 238 -11.77 5.09 17.08
CA SER A 238 -10.71 4.08 16.98
C SER A 238 -9.92 4.01 18.30
N LEU A 239 -8.92 3.13 18.40
CA LEU A 239 -8.04 3.11 19.58
C LEU A 239 -7.20 4.40 19.66
N LEU A 240 -6.65 4.84 18.53
CA LEU A 240 -5.94 6.12 18.38
C LEU A 240 -6.65 7.02 17.38
N ASN A 241 -6.88 8.28 17.76
CA ASN A 241 -7.69 9.21 16.98
C ASN A 241 -7.01 10.57 16.85
N ALA A 242 -7.00 11.13 15.64
CA ALA A 242 -6.91 12.56 15.42
C ALA A 242 -8.15 12.95 14.63
N ILE A 243 -9.23 13.27 15.34
CA ILE A 243 -10.55 13.50 14.77
C ILE A 243 -11.13 14.72 15.46
N ASP A 244 -11.44 15.75 14.69
CA ASP A 244 -12.25 16.87 15.16
C ASP A 244 -13.73 16.58 14.87
N LYS A 245 -14.61 17.06 15.75
CA LYS A 245 -16.06 16.83 15.65
C LYS A 245 -16.72 17.66 14.55
N ASN A 246 -16.12 18.80 14.20
CA ASN A 246 -16.72 19.82 13.34
C ASN A 246 -16.02 19.93 11.98
N SER A 247 -14.75 19.54 11.90
CA SER A 247 -13.92 19.65 10.71
C SER A 247 -13.27 18.32 10.33
N SER A 248 -13.26 18.06 9.03
CA SER A 248 -12.44 17.02 8.41
C SER A 248 -11.37 17.60 7.48
N ALA A 249 -11.31 18.93 7.33
CA ALA A 249 -10.40 19.60 6.42
C ALA A 249 -8.93 19.33 6.79
N VAL A 250 -8.10 19.13 5.77
CA VAL A 250 -6.64 19.08 5.91
C VAL A 250 -6.13 20.30 6.70
N GLY A 251 -5.25 20.05 7.67
CA GLY A 251 -4.70 21.09 8.54
C GLY A 251 -5.48 21.34 9.82
N THR A 252 -6.62 20.66 10.02
CA THR A 252 -7.32 20.61 11.32
C THR A 252 -6.38 20.11 12.41
N PHE A 253 -5.58 19.09 12.09
CA PHE A 253 -4.40 18.71 12.85
C PHE A 253 -3.16 18.83 11.99
N LYS A 254 -1.98 18.90 12.63
CA LYS A 254 -0.71 18.91 11.93
C LYS A 254 0.38 18.18 12.69
N ASN A 255 1.36 17.65 11.98
CA ASN A 255 2.61 17.14 12.53
C ASN A 255 2.41 16.05 13.61
N ILE A 256 1.69 14.98 13.27
CA ILE A 256 1.44 13.85 14.17
C ILE A 256 2.36 12.68 13.81
N ARG A 257 3.11 12.17 14.79
CA ARG A 257 3.97 10.99 14.62
C ARG A 257 3.54 9.86 15.56
N ILE A 258 3.43 8.64 15.05
CA ILE A 258 3.25 7.40 15.83
C ILE A 258 4.41 6.47 15.48
N VAL A 259 5.34 6.26 16.41
CA VAL A 259 6.61 5.58 16.11
C VAL A 259 6.95 4.51 17.15
N GLY A 260 8.00 3.75 16.88
CA GLY A 260 8.63 2.85 17.84
C GLY A 260 8.26 1.38 17.62
N LYS A 261 9.01 0.48 18.26
CA LYS A 261 8.95 -0.98 18.00
C LYS A 261 7.91 -1.73 18.85
N GLY A 262 6.93 -1.02 19.41
CA GLY A 262 5.85 -1.61 20.19
C GLY A 262 4.68 -2.10 19.34
N ILE A 263 3.68 -2.64 20.00
CA ILE A 263 2.48 -3.24 19.40
C ILE A 263 1.27 -2.36 19.72
N ILE A 264 0.44 -2.10 18.72
CA ILE A 264 -0.92 -1.57 18.89
C ILE A 264 -1.88 -2.73 18.59
N ASP A 265 -2.52 -3.26 19.63
CA ASP A 265 -3.41 -4.43 19.56
C ASP A 265 -4.86 -3.99 19.82
N GLY A 266 -5.72 -4.10 18.82
CA GLY A 266 -7.11 -3.64 18.90
C GLY A 266 -8.04 -4.53 19.74
N ASN A 267 -7.58 -5.70 20.19
CA ASN A 267 -8.37 -6.65 20.98
C ASN A 267 -9.73 -7.01 20.33
N GLY A 268 -9.78 -7.04 19.00
CA GLY A 268 -11.00 -7.22 18.21
C GLY A 268 -11.57 -8.62 18.22
N TRP A 269 -10.70 -9.64 18.15
CA TRP A 269 -11.05 -11.01 17.75
C TRP A 269 -10.27 -12.07 18.51
N LYS A 270 -10.92 -13.22 18.73
CA LYS A 270 -10.23 -14.40 19.23
C LYS A 270 -9.18 -14.90 18.22
N ARG A 271 -8.14 -15.56 18.73
CA ARG A 271 -7.16 -16.27 17.91
C ARG A 271 -7.77 -17.55 17.33
N SER A 272 -7.45 -17.86 16.08
CA SER A 272 -7.76 -19.16 15.47
C SER A 272 -6.61 -20.14 15.63
N ALA A 273 -5.38 -19.66 15.47
CA ALA A 273 -4.13 -20.39 15.62
C ALA A 273 -2.94 -19.42 15.74
N ASP A 274 -1.75 -19.97 15.86
CA ASP A 274 -0.49 -19.33 15.49
C ASP A 274 0.06 -20.04 14.25
N ALA A 275 0.62 -19.29 13.30
CA ALA A 275 1.27 -19.83 12.12
C ALA A 275 2.78 -19.52 12.14
N LYS A 276 3.54 -20.27 11.34
CA LYS A 276 4.93 -19.92 11.02
C LYS A 276 4.98 -19.23 9.68
N ASP A 277 5.72 -18.14 9.62
CA ASP A 277 6.05 -17.48 8.37
C ASP A 277 7.28 -18.13 7.70
N GLU A 278 7.69 -17.53 6.60
CA GLU A 278 8.72 -17.98 5.67
C GLU A 278 10.13 -17.76 6.23
N LEU A 279 10.24 -16.99 7.32
CA LEU A 279 11.46 -16.80 8.11
C LEU A 279 11.43 -17.64 9.42
N GLY A 280 10.34 -18.36 9.68
CA GLY A 280 10.14 -19.15 10.90
C GLY A 280 9.61 -18.38 12.11
N ASN A 281 9.28 -17.09 11.96
CA ASN A 281 8.68 -16.32 13.05
C ASN A 281 7.24 -16.77 13.28
N THR A 282 6.74 -16.55 14.50
CA THR A 282 5.34 -16.80 14.83
C THR A 282 4.48 -15.63 14.39
N LEU A 283 3.48 -15.89 13.53
CA LEU A 283 2.45 -14.93 13.15
C LEU A 283 1.14 -15.21 13.89
N PRO A 284 0.50 -14.19 14.48
CA PRO A 284 -0.83 -14.36 15.02
C PRO A 284 -1.83 -14.64 13.89
N GLN A 285 -2.75 -15.57 14.11
CA GLN A 285 -3.89 -15.77 13.21
C GLN A 285 -5.19 -15.49 13.99
N TYR A 286 -6.02 -14.61 13.44
CA TYR A 286 -7.32 -14.27 13.99
C TYR A 286 -8.43 -15.04 13.28
N VAL A 287 -9.54 -15.27 13.98
CA VAL A 287 -10.69 -15.98 13.43
C VAL A 287 -11.34 -15.19 12.30
N LYS A 288 -11.56 -15.85 11.16
CA LYS A 288 -12.38 -15.32 10.07
C LYS A 288 -13.84 -15.39 10.50
N SER A 289 -14.48 -14.23 10.63
CA SER A 289 -15.87 -14.10 11.10
C SER A 289 -16.74 -13.32 10.13
N ASP A 290 -18.01 -13.14 10.48
CA ASP A 290 -19.02 -12.36 9.75
C ASP A 290 -20.08 -11.83 10.73
N ASN A 291 -21.08 -11.09 10.23
CA ASN A 291 -22.15 -10.52 11.05
C ASN A 291 -22.96 -11.57 11.83
N SER A 292 -23.04 -12.82 11.36
CA SER A 292 -23.78 -13.92 11.99
C SER A 292 -22.95 -14.65 13.05
N LYS A 293 -21.62 -14.60 12.97
CA LYS A 293 -20.70 -15.33 13.87
C LYS A 293 -19.99 -14.45 14.90
N VAL A 294 -20.08 -13.12 14.78
CA VAL A 294 -19.40 -12.16 15.66
C VAL A 294 -19.65 -12.39 17.15
N SER A 295 -20.82 -12.87 17.54
CA SER A 295 -21.18 -13.17 18.94
C SER A 295 -20.34 -14.29 19.56
N LYS A 296 -19.82 -15.21 18.74
CA LYS A 296 -18.94 -16.33 19.12
C LYS A 296 -17.46 -15.95 18.99
N ASP A 297 -17.12 -15.21 17.95
CA ASP A 297 -15.75 -15.06 17.46
C ASP A 297 -15.05 -13.78 17.95
N GLY A 298 -15.82 -12.71 18.18
CA GLY A 298 -15.30 -11.41 18.58
C GLY A 298 -14.94 -11.29 20.07
N ILE A 299 -14.13 -10.29 20.38
CA ILE A 299 -13.87 -9.76 21.73
C ILE A 299 -14.45 -8.36 21.80
N LEU A 300 -13.71 -7.30 21.42
CA LEU A 300 -14.26 -5.96 21.29
C LEU A 300 -15.33 -5.89 20.19
N ALA A 301 -15.08 -6.54 19.05
CA ALA A 301 -16.05 -6.58 17.93
C ALA A 301 -17.40 -7.17 18.37
N LYS A 302 -17.38 -8.21 19.20
CA LYS A 302 -18.60 -8.79 19.79
C LYS A 302 -19.35 -7.77 20.64
N ASN A 303 -18.64 -7.16 21.59
CA ASN A 303 -19.26 -6.28 22.58
C ASN A 303 -19.83 -5.02 21.95
N GLN A 304 -19.16 -4.47 20.93
CA GLN A 304 -19.64 -3.31 20.19
C GLN A 304 -20.86 -3.61 19.33
N VAL A 305 -20.86 -4.74 18.61
CA VAL A 305 -22.03 -5.16 17.83
C VAL A 305 -23.22 -5.43 18.75
N ALA A 306 -23.01 -6.12 19.88
CA ALA A 306 -24.07 -6.36 20.85
C ALA A 306 -24.63 -5.06 21.44
N ALA A 307 -23.77 -4.09 21.78
CA ALA A 307 -24.19 -2.79 22.29
C ALA A 307 -25.02 -2.00 21.26
N ALA A 308 -24.61 -2.00 19.99
CA ALA A 308 -25.36 -1.34 18.92
C ALA A 308 -26.71 -2.01 18.62
N VAL A 309 -26.76 -3.35 18.64
CA VAL A 309 -28.03 -4.09 18.49
C VAL A 309 -28.98 -3.79 19.65
N ALA A 310 -28.46 -3.63 20.87
CA ALA A 310 -29.28 -3.26 22.04
C ALA A 310 -29.91 -1.86 21.93
N THR A 311 -29.38 -0.98 21.06
CA THR A 311 -30.02 0.33 20.75
C THR A 311 -31.01 0.26 19.59
N GLY A 312 -31.32 -0.94 19.07
CA GLY A 312 -32.27 -1.16 17.99
C GLY A 312 -31.67 -1.20 16.58
N MET A 313 -30.34 -1.14 16.44
CA MET A 313 -29.68 -1.30 15.13
C MET A 313 -29.75 -2.76 14.67
N ASP A 314 -29.99 -3.01 13.39
CA ASP A 314 -29.91 -4.37 12.86
C ASP A 314 -28.45 -4.89 12.89
N THR A 315 -28.28 -6.20 12.98
CA THR A 315 -26.96 -6.84 13.13
C THR A 315 -26.01 -6.51 11.96
N LYS A 316 -26.52 -6.34 10.73
CA LYS A 316 -25.70 -6.06 9.55
C LYS A 316 -25.12 -4.65 9.62
N THR A 317 -25.94 -3.66 9.95
CA THR A 317 -25.49 -2.27 10.15
C THR A 317 -24.59 -2.15 11.38
N ALA A 318 -24.93 -2.82 12.48
CA ALA A 318 -24.09 -2.86 13.67
C ALA A 318 -22.70 -3.43 13.38
N TYR A 319 -22.65 -4.55 12.66
CA TYR A 319 -21.38 -5.18 12.27
C TYR A 319 -20.53 -4.32 11.33
N SER A 320 -21.14 -3.66 10.36
CA SER A 320 -20.41 -2.85 9.36
C SER A 320 -19.97 -1.48 9.87
N GLN A 321 -20.73 -0.84 10.76
CA GLN A 321 -20.51 0.56 11.13
C GLN A 321 -20.10 0.78 12.59
N ARG A 322 -20.28 -0.20 13.49
CA ARG A 322 -20.13 0.02 14.93
C ARG A 322 -18.94 -0.68 15.57
N ARG A 323 -18.06 -1.30 14.78
CA ARG A 323 -16.77 -1.82 15.25
C ARG A 323 -15.70 -0.73 15.14
N SER A 324 -14.89 -0.56 16.18
CA SER A 324 -13.78 0.40 16.18
C SER A 324 -12.65 -0.04 15.25
N SER A 325 -12.16 0.86 14.42
CA SER A 325 -10.88 0.67 13.74
C SER A 325 -9.72 0.89 14.73
N LEU A 326 -8.48 0.65 14.30
CA LEU A 326 -7.33 0.69 15.20
C LEU A 326 -6.71 2.09 15.28
N VAL A 327 -6.44 2.72 14.13
CA VAL A 327 -5.97 4.12 14.07
C VAL A 327 -6.82 4.87 13.06
N THR A 328 -7.34 6.05 13.41
CA THR A 328 -8.01 6.95 12.46
C THR A 328 -7.48 8.37 12.60
N LEU A 329 -6.75 8.82 11.60
CA LEU A 329 -6.18 10.16 11.51
C LEU A 329 -6.94 10.92 10.42
N ARG A 330 -7.70 11.94 10.80
CA ARG A 330 -8.55 12.72 9.90
C ARG A 330 -8.19 14.20 9.89
N GLY A 331 -8.06 14.80 8.70
CA GLY A 331 -7.74 16.21 8.57
C GLY A 331 -6.31 16.55 8.99
N VAL A 332 -5.39 15.58 8.95
CA VAL A 332 -4.00 15.78 9.39
C VAL A 332 -3.15 16.25 8.23
N GLN A 333 -2.48 17.39 8.38
CA GLN A 333 -1.40 17.81 7.50
C GLN A 333 -0.06 17.37 8.10
N ASN A 334 0.65 16.49 7.41
CA ASN A 334 1.88 15.83 7.86
C ASN A 334 1.62 14.78 8.95
N ALA A 335 1.58 13.51 8.54
CA ALA A 335 1.46 12.38 9.45
C ALA A 335 2.53 11.32 9.15
N TYR A 336 3.16 10.78 10.19
CA TYR A 336 4.21 9.76 10.05
C TYR A 336 3.97 8.61 11.03
N ILE A 337 3.68 7.42 10.49
CA ILE A 337 3.57 6.19 11.28
C ILE A 337 4.75 5.29 10.93
N ALA A 338 5.53 4.87 11.92
CA ALA A 338 6.70 4.04 11.65
C ALA A 338 7.06 3.02 12.73
N ASP A 339 7.70 1.92 12.30
CA ASP A 339 8.30 0.85 13.12
C ASP A 339 7.33 0.04 14.02
N VAL A 340 6.08 0.48 14.17
CA VAL A 340 5.06 -0.16 15.02
C VAL A 340 4.55 -1.46 14.41
N THR A 341 4.04 -2.35 15.26
CA THR A 341 3.29 -3.55 14.85
C THR A 341 1.80 -3.35 15.08
N ILE A 342 0.98 -3.60 14.05
CA ILE A 342 -0.49 -3.51 14.10
C ILE A 342 -1.08 -4.91 14.27
N ARG A 343 -1.96 -5.08 15.27
CA ARG A 343 -2.58 -6.37 15.59
C ARG A 343 -4.06 -6.24 15.91
N ASN A 344 -4.80 -7.28 15.57
CA ASN A 344 -6.16 -7.55 16.03
C ASN A 344 -7.17 -6.36 15.99
N PRO A 345 -7.27 -5.60 14.88
CA PRO A 345 -8.27 -4.55 14.79
C PRO A 345 -9.69 -5.12 14.92
N ALA A 346 -10.59 -4.43 15.62
CA ALA A 346 -12.00 -4.84 15.66
C ALA A 346 -12.69 -4.57 14.31
N ASN A 347 -12.26 -3.55 13.56
CA ASN A 347 -12.63 -3.25 12.19
C ASN A 347 -11.37 -3.07 11.32
N HIS A 348 -11.16 -1.90 10.72
CA HIS A 348 -9.99 -1.58 9.90
C HIS A 348 -8.73 -1.36 10.74
N GLY A 349 -7.55 -1.53 10.12
CA GLY A 349 -6.25 -1.21 10.71
C GLY A 349 -6.03 0.30 10.84
N ILE A 350 -5.15 0.84 10.00
CA ILE A 350 -4.83 2.27 9.95
C ILE A 350 -5.72 2.96 8.91
N MET A 351 -6.28 4.12 9.25
CA MET A 351 -7.06 4.93 8.32
C MET A 351 -6.54 6.37 8.33
N PHE A 352 -6.10 6.84 7.16
CA PHE A 352 -5.90 8.26 6.89
C PHE A 352 -7.10 8.77 6.09
N LEU A 353 -7.82 9.75 6.65
CA LEU A 353 -8.99 10.34 6.02
C LEU A 353 -8.75 11.82 5.80
N GLU A 354 -8.97 12.33 4.58
CA GLU A 354 -8.84 13.76 4.27
C GLU A 354 -7.52 14.34 4.84
N SER A 355 -6.42 13.60 4.67
CA SER A 355 -5.11 13.94 5.22
C SER A 355 -4.11 14.15 4.09
N GLU A 356 -3.09 14.97 4.35
CA GLU A 356 -2.10 15.35 3.34
C GLU A 356 -0.69 15.09 3.89
N ASN A 357 0.23 14.67 3.02
CA ASN A 357 1.62 14.37 3.36
C ASN A 357 1.72 13.25 4.41
N VAL A 358 1.19 12.08 4.06
CA VAL A 358 1.11 10.92 4.95
C VAL A 358 2.18 9.89 4.59
N VAL A 359 2.88 9.40 5.60
CA VAL A 359 3.97 8.45 5.43
C VAL A 359 3.79 7.28 6.39
N GLU A 360 3.75 6.08 5.84
CA GLU A 360 3.90 4.83 6.57
C GLU A 360 5.27 4.21 6.24
N ASN A 361 6.07 3.91 7.27
CA ASN A 361 7.41 3.37 7.10
C ASN A 361 7.69 2.21 8.06
N SER A 362 8.08 1.03 7.56
CA SER A 362 8.49 -0.10 8.42
C SER A 362 7.38 -0.57 9.38
N VAL A 363 6.11 -0.42 9.01
CA VAL A 363 5.00 -0.93 9.84
C VAL A 363 4.79 -2.42 9.56
N ILE A 364 4.60 -3.20 10.62
CA ILE A 364 4.35 -4.64 10.53
C ILE A 364 2.87 -4.88 10.82
N HIS A 365 2.09 -5.18 9.78
CA HIS A 365 0.68 -5.52 9.90
C HIS A 365 0.51 -7.02 10.08
N GLN A 366 -0.01 -7.44 11.23
CA GLN A 366 -0.32 -8.83 11.55
C GLN A 366 -1.78 -8.91 11.96
N THR A 367 -2.68 -8.82 10.99
CA THR A 367 -4.14 -8.74 11.22
C THR A 367 -4.90 -9.89 10.56
N PHE A 368 -4.24 -10.75 9.80
CA PHE A 368 -4.89 -11.90 9.16
C PHE A 368 -5.53 -12.85 10.21
N ASN A 369 -6.80 -13.26 10.12
CA ASN A 369 -7.82 -12.97 9.10
C ASN A 369 -9.01 -12.21 9.72
N ALA A 370 -8.72 -11.11 10.44
CA ALA A 370 -9.74 -10.23 11.00
C ALA A 370 -10.59 -9.63 9.88
N ASN A 371 -11.91 -9.84 9.92
CA ASN A 371 -12.79 -9.42 8.84
C ASN A 371 -12.86 -7.88 8.75
N ASN A 372 -12.63 -7.31 7.56
CA ASN A 372 -12.39 -5.88 7.32
C ASN A 372 -11.13 -5.34 8.00
N GLY A 373 -10.17 -6.22 8.34
CA GLY A 373 -8.90 -5.86 8.96
C GLY A 373 -7.86 -5.46 7.92
N ASP A 374 -8.16 -4.43 7.13
CA ASP A 374 -7.27 -3.80 6.17
C ASP A 374 -5.96 -3.36 6.85
N GLY A 375 -4.84 -3.34 6.12
CA GLY A 375 -3.58 -2.82 6.66
C GLY A 375 -3.64 -1.31 6.86
N VAL A 376 -3.69 -0.58 5.73
CA VAL A 376 -3.84 0.88 5.71
C VAL A 376 -4.83 1.33 4.63
N GLU A 377 -5.69 2.26 5.00
CA GLU A 377 -6.66 2.91 4.12
C GLU A 377 -6.32 4.40 3.92
N PHE A 378 -6.42 4.86 2.68
CA PHE A 378 -6.30 6.27 2.29
C PHE A 378 -7.61 6.77 1.69
N GLY A 379 -8.41 7.43 2.51
CA GLY A 379 -9.69 8.03 2.13
C GLY A 379 -9.53 9.51 1.79
N ASN A 380 -9.77 9.90 0.53
CA ASN A 380 -9.69 11.29 0.06
C ASN A 380 -8.39 12.01 0.52
N SER A 381 -7.27 11.29 0.55
CA SER A 381 -5.99 11.75 1.10
C SER A 381 -4.95 11.99 0.00
N GLN A 382 -3.97 12.86 0.25
CA GLN A 382 -3.04 13.32 -0.78
C GLN A 382 -1.57 13.20 -0.35
N ASN A 383 -0.68 13.02 -1.32
CA ASN A 383 0.77 12.89 -1.12
C ASN A 383 1.11 11.78 -0.10
N ILE A 384 0.90 10.56 -0.56
CA ILE A 384 0.92 9.34 0.24
C ILE A 384 2.22 8.57 -0.03
N MET A 385 2.89 8.11 1.01
CA MET A 385 4.07 7.25 0.88
C MET A 385 3.96 6.04 1.79
N VAL A 386 4.18 4.84 1.26
CA VAL A 386 4.21 3.59 2.04
C VAL A 386 5.43 2.77 1.65
N PHE A 387 6.34 2.54 2.59
CA PHE A 387 7.56 1.78 2.31
C PHE A 387 8.08 0.97 3.47
N ASN A 388 8.88 -0.05 3.17
CA ASN A 388 9.44 -1.01 4.13
C ASN A 388 8.43 -1.82 4.96
N SER A 389 7.12 -1.66 4.72
CA SER A 389 6.08 -2.30 5.52
C SER A 389 5.92 -3.78 5.15
N VAL A 390 5.49 -4.56 6.14
CA VAL A 390 5.16 -5.99 6.01
C VAL A 390 3.67 -6.15 6.22
N PHE A 391 2.96 -6.71 5.24
CA PHE A 391 1.51 -6.88 5.29
C PHE A 391 1.12 -8.35 5.38
N ASP A 392 0.51 -8.78 6.50
CA ASP A 392 -0.24 -10.04 6.63
C ASP A 392 -1.63 -9.68 7.17
N THR A 393 -2.52 -9.28 6.26
CA THR A 393 -3.75 -8.53 6.57
C THR A 393 -5.02 -9.36 6.42
N GLY A 394 -6.05 -9.06 7.22
CA GLY A 394 -7.34 -9.73 7.15
C GLY A 394 -8.23 -9.27 5.99
N ASP A 395 -7.94 -8.10 5.42
CA ASP A 395 -8.58 -7.59 4.20
C ASP A 395 -7.52 -7.04 3.22
N ASP A 396 -7.84 -6.02 2.42
CA ASP A 396 -6.90 -5.33 1.54
C ASP A 396 -5.64 -4.88 2.32
N SER A 397 -4.45 -5.02 1.73
CA SER A 397 -3.21 -4.61 2.39
C SER A 397 -3.07 -3.09 2.40
N ILE A 398 -3.20 -2.47 1.22
CA ILE A 398 -3.30 -1.03 1.03
C ILE A 398 -4.58 -0.75 0.24
N ASN A 399 -5.52 -0.01 0.83
CA ASN A 399 -6.76 0.40 0.18
C ASN A 399 -6.80 1.91 -0.07
N PHE A 400 -7.24 2.31 -1.25
CA PHE A 400 -7.56 3.69 -1.58
C PHE A 400 -9.08 3.84 -1.72
N ALA A 401 -9.63 4.84 -1.04
CA ALA A 401 -11.04 5.21 -1.07
C ALA A 401 -11.19 6.70 -1.39
N ALA A 402 -12.27 7.08 -2.05
CA ALA A 402 -12.51 8.44 -2.51
C ALA A 402 -14.01 8.80 -2.49
N GLY A 403 -14.78 8.26 -1.55
CA GLY A 403 -16.23 8.47 -1.47
C GLY A 403 -17.06 7.65 -2.45
N MET A 404 -18.38 7.77 -2.35
CA MET A 404 -19.35 7.08 -3.21
C MET A 404 -20.43 8.04 -3.72
N GLY A 405 -20.77 7.93 -5.00
CA GLY A 405 -21.90 8.63 -5.60
C GLY A 405 -21.63 10.08 -5.97
N GLN A 406 -22.70 10.80 -6.27
CA GLN A 406 -22.67 12.16 -6.79
C GLN A 406 -22.06 13.17 -5.81
N ASP A 407 -22.27 12.97 -4.51
CA ASP A 407 -21.77 13.87 -3.48
C ASP A 407 -20.28 13.66 -3.18
N ALA A 408 -19.70 12.51 -3.57
CA ALA A 408 -18.27 12.26 -3.47
C ALA A 408 -17.45 13.21 -4.33
N GLN A 409 -17.96 13.60 -5.52
CA GLN A 409 -17.28 14.50 -6.46
C GLN A 409 -17.02 15.92 -5.92
N LYS A 410 -17.54 16.25 -4.72
CA LYS A 410 -17.29 17.51 -4.00
C LYS A 410 -16.09 17.44 -3.07
N GLN A 411 -15.54 16.25 -2.85
CA GLN A 411 -14.36 16.01 -2.04
C GLN A 411 -13.12 15.90 -2.94
N GLU A 412 -11.96 16.11 -2.34
CA GLU A 412 -10.68 15.85 -2.99
C GLU A 412 -10.53 14.37 -3.36
N PRO A 413 -9.86 14.02 -4.47
CA PRO A 413 -9.51 12.63 -4.77
C PRO A 413 -8.52 12.07 -3.74
N SER A 414 -8.39 10.74 -3.71
CA SER A 414 -7.18 10.14 -3.15
C SER A 414 -6.09 10.14 -4.21
N GLN A 415 -5.00 10.88 -3.98
CA GLN A 415 -4.04 11.13 -5.07
C GLN A 415 -2.57 11.23 -4.67
N ASN A 416 -1.69 11.07 -5.65
CA ASN A 416 -0.24 11.20 -5.53
C ASN A 416 0.33 10.21 -4.50
N ALA A 417 0.22 8.91 -4.78
CA ALA A 417 0.69 7.86 -3.89
C ALA A 417 1.93 7.14 -4.43
N TRP A 418 2.88 6.87 -3.55
CA TRP A 418 4.10 6.14 -3.87
C TRP A 418 4.35 4.98 -2.89
N LEU A 419 4.25 3.75 -3.40
CA LEU A 419 4.25 2.52 -2.61
C LEU A 419 5.44 1.65 -3.02
N PHE A 420 6.44 1.48 -2.16
CA PHE A 420 7.67 0.80 -2.56
C PHE A 420 8.43 0.06 -1.47
N ASN A 421 9.28 -0.90 -1.86
CA ASN A 421 10.08 -1.73 -0.94
C ASN A 421 9.23 -2.46 0.13
N ASN A 422 7.95 -2.72 -0.16
CA ASN A 422 7.06 -3.42 0.75
C ASN A 422 7.07 -4.93 0.49
N PHE A 423 6.76 -5.69 1.53
CA PHE A 423 6.51 -7.12 1.44
C PHE A 423 5.05 -7.41 1.77
N PHE A 424 4.31 -7.91 0.80
CA PHE A 424 2.91 -8.31 0.96
C PHE A 424 2.81 -9.83 1.08
N ARG A 425 2.26 -10.30 2.19
CA ARG A 425 1.92 -11.70 2.44
C ARG A 425 0.42 -11.92 2.20
N HIS A 426 -0.34 -12.44 3.16
CA HIS A 426 -1.79 -12.57 3.01
C HIS A 426 -2.48 -11.20 2.98
N GLY A 427 -3.61 -11.15 2.27
CA GLY A 427 -4.47 -9.98 2.11
C GLY A 427 -5.39 -10.17 0.90
N HIS A 428 -6.45 -9.35 0.79
CA HIS A 428 -7.42 -9.42 -0.32
C HIS A 428 -6.96 -8.72 -1.61
N GLY A 429 -5.88 -7.94 -1.50
CA GLY A 429 -5.15 -7.31 -2.59
C GLY A 429 -3.97 -6.52 -2.02
N ALA A 430 -2.81 -6.56 -2.67
CA ALA A 430 -1.63 -5.82 -2.23
C ALA A 430 -1.83 -4.31 -2.41
N VAL A 431 -2.25 -3.90 -3.61
CA VAL A 431 -2.61 -2.50 -3.92
C VAL A 431 -4.05 -2.48 -4.43
N VAL A 432 -4.95 -1.83 -3.68
CA VAL A 432 -6.37 -1.84 -3.97
C VAL A 432 -6.92 -0.44 -4.19
N LEU A 433 -7.45 -0.22 -5.39
CA LEU A 433 -8.09 1.02 -5.81
C LEU A 433 -9.61 0.81 -5.75
N GLY A 434 -10.24 1.24 -4.66
CA GLY A 434 -11.67 1.46 -4.63
C GLY A 434 -12.48 0.56 -3.71
N SER A 435 -13.60 0.08 -4.24
CA SER A 435 -14.98 0.10 -3.72
C SER A 435 -15.55 1.51 -3.68
N HIS A 436 -14.85 2.48 -3.09
CA HIS A 436 -15.29 3.86 -2.99
C HIS A 436 -14.42 4.72 -3.91
N THR A 437 -14.91 5.07 -5.10
CA THR A 437 -14.11 5.72 -6.16
C THR A 437 -14.67 7.07 -6.61
N GLY A 438 -15.67 7.60 -5.91
CA GLY A 438 -16.55 8.66 -6.41
C GLY A 438 -15.87 9.99 -6.75
N ALA A 439 -14.88 10.41 -5.96
CA ALA A 439 -14.05 11.61 -6.22
C ALA A 439 -12.85 11.32 -7.13
N GLY A 440 -12.53 10.04 -7.37
CA GLY A 440 -11.36 9.59 -8.12
C GLY A 440 -10.21 9.13 -7.24
N ILE A 441 -9.47 8.13 -7.75
CA ILE A 441 -8.18 7.69 -7.20
C ILE A 441 -7.14 7.91 -8.29
N VAL A 442 -6.18 8.80 -8.05
CA VAL A 442 -5.38 9.41 -9.12
C VAL A 442 -3.89 9.32 -8.81
N ASP A 443 -3.06 9.04 -9.82
CA ASP A 443 -1.60 9.09 -9.70
C ASP A 443 -1.04 8.21 -8.57
N VAL A 444 -1.21 6.89 -8.72
CA VAL A 444 -0.68 5.87 -7.80
C VAL A 444 0.46 5.11 -8.46
N LEU A 445 1.68 5.27 -7.95
CA LEU A 445 2.86 4.52 -8.33
C LEU A 445 3.17 3.45 -7.27
N ALA A 446 2.97 2.18 -7.62
CA ALA A 446 3.42 1.03 -6.84
C ALA A 446 4.60 0.36 -7.55
N GLU A 447 5.77 0.37 -6.93
CA GLU A 447 6.98 -0.17 -7.55
C GLU A 447 7.92 -0.84 -6.55
N ASN A 448 8.78 -1.74 -7.04
CA ASN A 448 9.82 -2.36 -6.24
C ASN A 448 9.24 -3.10 -5.02
N ASN A 449 8.13 -3.81 -5.22
CA ASN A 449 7.43 -4.55 -4.17
C ASN A 449 7.51 -6.06 -4.41
N VAL A 450 7.46 -6.83 -3.32
CA VAL A 450 7.37 -8.29 -3.36
C VAL A 450 6.05 -8.74 -2.76
N ILE A 451 5.33 -9.61 -3.47
CA ILE A 451 4.01 -10.10 -3.09
C ILE A 451 4.03 -11.62 -3.08
N THR A 452 3.57 -12.25 -2.00
CA THR A 452 3.44 -13.70 -1.91
C THR A 452 2.17 -14.09 -1.17
N GLN A 453 1.47 -15.15 -1.57
CA GLN A 453 0.25 -15.65 -0.89
C GLN A 453 -0.94 -14.69 -0.86
N ASN A 454 -0.79 -13.44 -1.27
CA ASN A 454 -1.86 -12.47 -1.39
C ASN A 454 -2.92 -12.94 -2.39
N ASP A 455 -4.18 -12.56 -2.19
CA ASP A 455 -5.23 -12.85 -3.15
C ASP A 455 -4.94 -12.21 -4.51
N VAL A 456 -4.58 -10.92 -4.51
CA VAL A 456 -4.42 -10.14 -5.73
C VAL A 456 -3.20 -9.23 -5.69
N GLY A 457 -2.48 -9.07 -6.80
CA GLY A 457 -1.44 -8.05 -6.92
C GLY A 457 -2.02 -6.63 -6.98
N LEU A 458 -2.56 -6.25 -8.13
CA LEU A 458 -3.25 -4.97 -8.34
C LEU A 458 -4.76 -5.20 -8.49
N ARG A 459 -5.57 -4.53 -7.67
CA ARG A 459 -7.03 -4.64 -7.71
C ARG A 459 -7.66 -3.28 -7.88
N ALA A 460 -8.50 -3.09 -8.90
CA ALA A 460 -9.38 -1.93 -9.02
C ALA A 460 -10.84 -2.40 -9.07
N LYS A 461 -11.68 -1.85 -8.20
CA LYS A 461 -13.07 -2.31 -8.01
C LYS A 461 -14.02 -1.13 -7.86
N SER A 462 -15.07 -1.07 -8.67
CA SER A 462 -16.14 -0.07 -8.54
C SER A 462 -17.45 -0.61 -9.09
N ALA A 463 -18.50 0.22 -9.06
CA ALA A 463 -19.77 0.00 -9.73
C ALA A 463 -20.20 1.30 -10.43
N PRO A 464 -20.95 1.25 -11.54
CA PRO A 464 -21.33 2.45 -12.29
C PRO A 464 -21.92 3.56 -11.42
N ALA A 465 -22.82 3.24 -10.49
CA ALA A 465 -23.49 4.21 -9.62
C ALA A 465 -22.56 4.92 -8.62
N ILE A 466 -21.37 4.39 -8.35
CA ILE A 466 -20.39 4.98 -7.43
C ILE A 466 -19.73 6.20 -8.06
N GLY A 467 -19.59 6.22 -9.39
CA GLY A 467 -18.95 7.30 -10.13
C GLY A 467 -17.43 7.36 -9.94
N GLY A 468 -16.82 8.32 -10.63
CA GLY A 468 -15.37 8.54 -10.59
C GLY A 468 -14.62 7.35 -11.19
N GLY A 469 -13.79 6.71 -10.38
CA GLY A 469 -12.94 5.58 -10.78
C GLY A 469 -11.49 5.79 -10.38
N ALA A 470 -10.56 5.30 -11.20
CA ALA A 470 -9.13 5.50 -10.98
C ALA A 470 -8.38 5.67 -12.30
N HIS A 471 -7.31 6.48 -12.29
CA HIS A 471 -6.42 6.69 -13.44
C HIS A 471 -5.04 7.22 -13.03
N GLY A 472 -4.08 7.22 -13.95
CA GLY A 472 -2.68 7.55 -13.65
C GLY A 472 -2.02 6.46 -12.79
N ILE A 473 -2.40 5.20 -13.01
CA ILE A 473 -1.98 4.09 -12.14
C ILE A 473 -0.77 3.40 -12.75
N VAL A 474 0.35 3.37 -12.04
CA VAL A 474 1.56 2.66 -12.46
C VAL A 474 1.89 1.57 -11.44
N PHE A 475 1.82 0.31 -11.88
CA PHE A 475 2.24 -0.84 -11.10
C PHE A 475 3.43 -1.48 -11.80
N ARG A 476 4.65 -1.27 -11.29
CA ARG A 476 5.86 -1.70 -11.99
C ARG A 476 6.89 -2.41 -11.12
N ASN A 477 7.91 -2.98 -11.76
CA ASN A 477 9.12 -3.50 -11.10
C ASN A 477 8.78 -4.34 -9.87
N SER A 478 7.91 -5.34 -10.02
CA SER A 478 7.37 -6.09 -8.88
C SER A 478 7.39 -7.60 -9.12
N ALA A 479 7.59 -8.36 -8.05
CA ALA A 479 7.66 -9.80 -8.09
C ALA A 479 6.55 -10.43 -7.25
N MET A 480 5.76 -11.30 -7.86
CA MET A 480 4.61 -11.96 -7.25
C MET A 480 4.76 -13.47 -7.29
N LYS A 481 4.45 -14.17 -6.19
CA LYS A 481 4.47 -15.63 -6.13
C LYS A 481 3.29 -16.21 -5.36
N ASN A 482 2.79 -17.37 -5.77
CA ASN A 482 1.74 -18.11 -5.04
C ASN A 482 0.48 -17.27 -4.75
N LEU A 483 0.02 -16.47 -5.70
CA LEU A 483 -1.17 -15.62 -5.49
C LEU A 483 -2.41 -16.51 -5.30
N ALA A 484 -3.25 -16.19 -4.31
CA ALA A 484 -4.44 -17.01 -4.06
C ALA A 484 -5.54 -16.82 -5.13
N LYS A 485 -5.56 -15.71 -5.89
CA LYS A 485 -6.54 -15.47 -6.97
C LYS A 485 -5.93 -14.99 -8.29
N GLN A 486 -5.45 -13.74 -8.38
CA GLN A 486 -5.19 -13.07 -9.67
C GLN A 486 -4.00 -12.12 -9.60
N ALA A 487 -3.27 -11.91 -10.70
CA ALA A 487 -2.21 -10.89 -10.73
C ALA A 487 -2.82 -9.47 -10.78
N VAL A 488 -3.77 -9.27 -11.68
CA VAL A 488 -4.46 -7.98 -11.87
C VAL A 488 -5.96 -8.22 -12.08
N ILE A 489 -6.81 -7.50 -11.36
CA ILE A 489 -8.26 -7.47 -11.60
C ILE A 489 -8.78 -6.04 -11.60
N VAL A 490 -9.50 -5.66 -12.65
CA VAL A 490 -10.10 -4.33 -12.83
C VAL A 490 -11.55 -4.48 -13.27
N THR A 491 -12.51 -4.27 -12.37
CA THR A 491 -13.93 -4.57 -12.64
C THR A 491 -14.92 -3.50 -12.18
N LEU A 492 -16.01 -3.36 -12.94
CA LEU A 492 -17.20 -2.55 -12.58
C LEU A 492 -18.35 -3.36 -11.97
N SER A 493 -18.10 -4.61 -11.60
CA SER A 493 -19.08 -5.55 -11.05
C SER A 493 -19.12 -5.58 -9.53
N TYR A 494 -18.50 -4.61 -8.85
CA TYR A 494 -18.45 -4.59 -7.39
C TYR A 494 -19.86 -4.47 -6.80
N ALA A 495 -20.19 -5.41 -5.93
CA ALA A 495 -21.40 -5.37 -5.11
C ALA A 495 -21.00 -5.71 -3.67
N ASP A 496 -21.29 -4.80 -2.74
CA ASP A 496 -21.13 -5.09 -1.32
C ASP A 496 -22.42 -5.69 -0.76
N ASN A 497 -22.42 -7.01 -0.54
CA ASN A 497 -23.54 -7.69 0.12
C ASN A 497 -23.78 -7.14 1.53
N ASN A 498 -22.75 -6.56 2.16
CA ASN A 498 -22.81 -5.92 3.47
C ASN A 498 -23.02 -4.39 3.40
N GLY A 499 -23.21 -3.83 2.20
CA GLY A 499 -23.39 -2.41 1.99
C GLY A 499 -24.57 -1.87 2.79
N THR A 500 -24.30 -0.85 3.60
CA THR A 500 -25.28 -0.13 4.45
C THR A 500 -25.20 1.38 4.27
N ILE A 501 -24.32 1.86 3.38
CA ILE A 501 -24.12 3.28 3.10
C ILE A 501 -25.07 3.69 1.98
N ASP A 502 -25.99 4.61 2.30
CA ASP A 502 -26.85 5.25 1.32
C ASP A 502 -26.12 6.46 0.70
N TYR A 503 -26.22 6.60 -0.62
CA TYR A 503 -25.65 7.73 -1.36
C TYR A 503 -26.46 8.00 -2.63
N THR A 504 -26.43 9.25 -3.11
CA THR A 504 -27.02 9.61 -4.40
C THR A 504 -26.18 9.01 -5.53
N PRO A 505 -26.74 8.19 -6.44
CA PRO A 505 -25.98 7.64 -7.57
C PRO A 505 -25.31 8.73 -8.41
N ALA A 506 -24.07 8.48 -8.85
CA ALA A 506 -23.34 9.41 -9.70
C ALA A 506 -23.99 9.55 -11.08
N LYS A 507 -24.02 10.78 -11.61
CA LYS A 507 -24.52 11.06 -12.98
C LYS A 507 -23.57 10.56 -14.06
N VAL A 508 -22.27 10.57 -13.77
CA VAL A 508 -21.23 10.02 -14.64
C VAL A 508 -20.77 8.69 -14.04
N PRO A 509 -20.88 7.57 -14.77
CA PRO A 509 -20.55 6.26 -14.22
C PRO A 509 -19.05 6.11 -13.96
N ALA A 510 -18.71 5.25 -13.01
CA ALA A 510 -17.32 4.92 -12.72
C ALA A 510 -16.60 4.32 -13.95
N ARG A 511 -15.34 4.71 -14.18
CA ARG A 511 -14.47 4.19 -15.26
C ARG A 511 -13.03 4.06 -14.79
N PHE A 512 -12.31 3.05 -15.27
CA PHE A 512 -10.87 2.93 -15.05
C PHE A 512 -10.14 3.18 -16.36
N TYR A 513 -9.13 4.04 -16.34
CA TYR A 513 -8.32 4.34 -17.52
C TYR A 513 -6.90 4.75 -17.15
N ASP A 514 -5.98 4.74 -18.11
CA ASP A 514 -4.56 5.11 -17.89
C ASP A 514 -3.88 4.28 -16.79
N PHE A 515 -3.77 2.98 -17.06
CA PHE A 515 -3.10 2.00 -16.20
C PHE A 515 -1.87 1.45 -16.89
N THR A 516 -0.70 1.57 -16.28
CA THR A 516 0.54 0.96 -16.73
C THR A 516 0.95 -0.17 -15.79
N VAL A 517 1.03 -1.40 -16.30
CA VAL A 517 1.57 -2.55 -15.56
C VAL A 517 2.83 -3.04 -16.26
N LYS A 518 4.00 -2.87 -15.65
CA LYS A 518 5.28 -3.02 -16.36
C LYS A 518 6.37 -3.73 -15.57
N ASN A 519 7.17 -4.58 -16.22
CA ASN A 519 8.30 -5.27 -15.58
C ASN A 519 7.86 -6.09 -14.34
N VAL A 520 6.76 -6.84 -14.49
CA VAL A 520 6.16 -7.64 -13.41
C VAL A 520 6.36 -9.13 -13.66
N THR A 521 6.70 -9.88 -12.62
CA THR A 521 6.78 -11.34 -12.70
C THR A 521 5.78 -11.99 -11.76
N VAL A 522 5.08 -13.02 -12.25
CA VAL A 522 4.07 -13.77 -11.50
C VAL A 522 4.39 -15.24 -11.63
N GLN A 523 4.74 -15.90 -10.52
CA GLN A 523 4.95 -17.34 -10.46
C GLN A 523 3.88 -17.98 -9.60
N ASP A 524 3.05 -18.79 -10.21
CA ASP A 524 1.94 -19.53 -9.61
C ASP A 524 0.83 -18.63 -9.05
N SER A 525 -0.38 -18.89 -9.53
CA SER A 525 -1.60 -18.48 -8.84
C SER A 525 -2.47 -19.70 -8.62
N THR A 526 -2.98 -19.90 -7.39
CA THR A 526 -3.64 -21.14 -6.98
C THR A 526 -5.15 -21.15 -7.23
N GLY A 527 -5.80 -19.99 -7.26
CA GLY A 527 -7.22 -19.80 -7.59
C GLY A 527 -7.54 -20.08 -9.06
N SER A 528 -8.80 -20.35 -9.39
CA SER A 528 -9.23 -20.65 -10.77
C SER A 528 -9.52 -19.40 -11.61
N ASN A 529 -9.46 -18.22 -11.00
CA ASN A 529 -9.71 -16.94 -11.66
C ASN A 529 -8.67 -16.65 -12.77
N PRO A 530 -9.01 -15.78 -13.75
CA PRO A 530 -8.08 -15.34 -14.78
C PRO A 530 -6.88 -14.59 -14.19
N ALA A 531 -5.66 -14.79 -14.71
CA ALA A 531 -4.48 -14.10 -14.15
C ALA A 531 -4.59 -12.57 -14.27
N ILE A 532 -5.11 -12.11 -15.40
CA ILE A 532 -5.47 -10.72 -15.66
C ILE A 532 -6.95 -10.72 -16.03
N GLU A 533 -7.76 -10.00 -15.27
CA GLU A 533 -9.19 -9.82 -15.53
C GLU A 533 -9.52 -8.33 -15.65
N ILE A 534 -10.10 -7.95 -16.78
CA ILE A 534 -10.57 -6.58 -17.02
C ILE A 534 -11.99 -6.68 -17.56
N THR A 535 -12.94 -6.06 -16.85
CA THR A 535 -14.36 -6.09 -17.21
C THR A 535 -15.02 -4.75 -16.89
N GLY A 536 -15.57 -4.11 -17.93
CA GLY A 536 -16.37 -2.89 -17.85
C GLY A 536 -17.85 -3.21 -17.96
N ASP A 537 -18.61 -2.36 -18.66
CA ASP A 537 -20.01 -2.62 -19.03
C ASP A 537 -20.31 -1.93 -20.37
N SER A 538 -19.82 -2.51 -21.47
CA SER A 538 -20.02 -1.96 -22.81
C SER A 538 -21.50 -1.94 -23.23
N SER A 539 -22.36 -2.73 -22.59
CA SER A 539 -23.81 -2.68 -22.80
C SER A 539 -24.44 -1.35 -22.37
N LYS A 540 -23.76 -0.62 -21.49
CA LYS A 540 -24.10 0.74 -21.05
C LYS A 540 -23.14 1.80 -21.58
N ASP A 541 -22.30 1.46 -22.56
CA ASP A 541 -21.23 2.30 -23.09
C ASP A 541 -20.23 2.78 -22.02
N ILE A 542 -19.89 1.88 -21.09
CA ILE A 542 -18.91 2.13 -20.04
C ILE A 542 -17.68 1.25 -20.32
N TRP A 543 -16.70 1.85 -20.99
CA TRP A 543 -15.45 1.21 -21.37
C TRP A 543 -14.33 1.60 -20.42
N HIS A 544 -13.47 0.63 -20.10
CA HIS A 544 -12.12 0.92 -19.63
C HIS A 544 -11.24 1.30 -20.82
N SER A 545 -10.19 2.09 -20.61
CA SER A 545 -9.32 2.52 -21.72
C SER A 545 -7.87 2.81 -21.33
N GLN A 546 -6.97 2.87 -22.31
CA GLN A 546 -5.58 3.31 -22.09
C GLN A 546 -4.78 2.43 -21.10
N PHE A 547 -4.97 1.10 -21.17
CA PHE A 547 -4.17 0.16 -20.39
C PHE A 547 -2.91 -0.21 -21.16
N ILE A 548 -1.75 -0.17 -20.51
CA ILE A 548 -0.46 -0.57 -21.06
C ILE A 548 0.13 -1.66 -20.16
N PHE A 549 0.08 -2.91 -20.62
CA PHE A 549 0.80 -4.00 -19.99
C PHE A 549 2.08 -4.26 -20.77
N SER A 550 3.24 -4.28 -20.11
CA SER A 550 4.48 -4.59 -20.81
C SER A 550 5.54 -5.33 -19.99
N ASN A 551 6.36 -6.13 -20.68
CA ASN A 551 7.49 -6.85 -20.09
C ASN A 551 7.10 -7.69 -18.86
N MET A 552 6.08 -8.54 -18.99
CA MET A 552 5.68 -9.41 -17.89
C MET A 552 6.02 -10.87 -18.16
N LYS A 553 6.36 -11.60 -17.10
CA LYS A 553 6.47 -13.07 -17.14
C LYS A 553 5.42 -13.66 -16.22
N LEU A 554 4.54 -14.50 -16.74
CA LEU A 554 3.49 -15.17 -15.98
C LEU A 554 3.63 -16.68 -16.14
N SER A 555 3.95 -17.38 -15.05
CA SER A 555 4.09 -18.85 -15.04
C SER A 555 3.09 -19.48 -14.08
N GLY A 556 2.47 -20.60 -14.44
CA GLY A 556 1.59 -21.32 -13.50
C GLY A 556 0.30 -20.56 -13.20
N VAL A 557 -0.22 -19.82 -14.18
CA VAL A 557 -1.44 -19.01 -14.04
C VAL A 557 -2.54 -19.47 -15.00
N SER A 558 -3.79 -19.12 -14.71
CA SER A 558 -4.90 -19.26 -15.66
C SER A 558 -4.78 -18.25 -16.81
N PRO A 559 -5.37 -18.52 -17.99
CA PRO A 559 -5.48 -17.52 -19.06
C PRO A 559 -6.12 -16.22 -18.61
N THR A 560 -5.86 -15.14 -19.34
CA THR A 560 -6.51 -13.83 -19.12
C THR A 560 -7.99 -13.85 -19.49
N SER A 561 -8.74 -12.84 -19.04
CA SER A 561 -10.12 -12.57 -19.44
C SER A 561 -10.30 -11.06 -19.56
N ILE A 562 -10.31 -10.53 -20.78
CA ILE A 562 -10.26 -9.09 -21.04
C ILE A 562 -11.46 -8.70 -21.91
N SER A 563 -12.36 -7.89 -21.35
CA SER A 563 -13.58 -7.42 -22.00
C SER A 563 -13.85 -5.95 -21.66
N ASP A 564 -14.65 -5.31 -22.51
CA ASP A 564 -15.09 -3.91 -22.39
C ASP A 564 -13.90 -2.93 -22.27
N LEU A 565 -12.85 -3.23 -23.02
CA LEU A 565 -11.59 -2.48 -23.02
C LEU A 565 -11.37 -1.79 -24.37
N SER A 566 -10.87 -0.57 -24.32
CA SER A 566 -10.52 0.23 -25.50
C SER A 566 -9.09 0.79 -25.45
N ASP A 567 -8.50 1.12 -26.60
CA ASP A 567 -7.26 1.89 -26.72
C ASP A 567 -6.12 1.39 -25.81
N SER A 568 -5.88 0.07 -25.81
CA SER A 568 -5.00 -0.59 -24.84
C SER A 568 -4.00 -1.54 -25.49
N GLN A 569 -2.87 -1.77 -24.83
CA GLN A 569 -1.74 -2.49 -25.40
C GLN A 569 -1.17 -3.52 -24.42
N PHE A 570 -0.86 -4.71 -24.94
CA PHE A 570 -0.17 -5.79 -24.22
C PHE A 570 1.08 -6.17 -25.01
N ASN A 571 2.26 -5.76 -24.54
CA ASN A 571 3.52 -5.91 -25.28
C ASN A 571 4.56 -6.71 -24.47
N ASN A 572 5.11 -7.77 -25.04
CA ASN A 572 6.11 -8.63 -24.39
C ASN A 572 5.59 -9.27 -23.09
N LEU A 573 4.42 -9.90 -23.16
CA LEU A 573 3.87 -10.73 -22.08
C LEU A 573 4.15 -12.21 -22.38
N THR A 574 5.05 -12.81 -21.61
CA THR A 574 5.43 -14.21 -21.76
C THR A 574 4.66 -15.09 -20.77
N PHE A 575 3.90 -16.05 -21.28
CA PHE A 575 3.18 -17.04 -20.46
C PHE A 575 3.86 -18.41 -20.55
N SER A 576 4.06 -19.06 -19.41
CA SER A 576 4.56 -20.44 -19.33
C SER A 576 3.71 -21.27 -18.38
N ASN A 577 3.59 -22.59 -18.62
CA ASN A 577 2.84 -23.50 -17.75
C ASN A 577 1.42 -23.02 -17.43
N LEU A 578 0.64 -22.64 -18.46
CA LEU A 578 -0.75 -22.24 -18.28
C LEU A 578 -1.53 -23.34 -17.55
N ARG A 579 -2.28 -22.97 -16.52
CA ARG A 579 -3.04 -23.92 -15.70
C ARG A 579 -4.26 -24.50 -16.42
N SER A 580 -4.73 -23.84 -17.47
CA SER A 580 -5.83 -24.31 -18.31
C SER A 580 -5.76 -23.68 -19.70
N GLY A 581 -6.37 -24.34 -20.69
CA GLY A 581 -6.40 -23.88 -22.08
C GLY A 581 -5.04 -23.95 -22.78
N SER A 582 -5.04 -23.71 -24.09
CA SER A 582 -3.84 -23.65 -24.92
C SER A 582 -3.42 -22.21 -25.28
N SER A 583 -4.33 -21.24 -25.10
CA SER A 583 -4.08 -19.82 -25.34
C SER A 583 -4.04 -19.06 -24.01
N PRO A 584 -3.06 -18.18 -23.79
CA PRO A 584 -3.06 -17.28 -22.64
C PRO A 584 -4.11 -16.17 -22.76
N TRP A 585 -4.61 -15.91 -23.97
CA TRP A 585 -5.50 -14.79 -24.28
C TRP A 585 -6.95 -15.23 -24.42
N LYS A 586 -7.85 -14.58 -23.69
CA LYS A 586 -9.29 -14.57 -23.95
C LYS A 586 -9.78 -13.13 -23.96
N PHE A 587 -10.12 -12.64 -25.15
CA PHE A 587 -10.71 -11.33 -25.34
C PHE A 587 -12.22 -11.49 -25.58
N GLY A 588 -13.03 -10.69 -24.89
CA GLY A 588 -14.42 -10.45 -25.24
C GLY A 588 -14.53 -9.17 -26.06
N THR A 589 -15.51 -8.32 -25.77
CA THR A 589 -15.73 -7.06 -26.51
C THR A 589 -14.55 -6.10 -26.31
N VAL A 590 -13.76 -5.82 -27.35
CA VAL A 590 -12.67 -4.83 -27.30
C VAL A 590 -12.64 -3.91 -28.52
N LYS A 591 -12.04 -2.72 -28.38
CA LYS A 591 -11.86 -1.72 -29.47
C LYS A 591 -10.44 -1.18 -29.47
N ASN A 592 -9.72 -1.23 -30.60
CA ASN A 592 -8.36 -0.70 -30.70
C ASN A 592 -7.41 -1.26 -29.60
N VAL A 593 -7.48 -2.56 -29.36
CA VAL A 593 -6.58 -3.27 -28.45
C VAL A 593 -5.52 -4.01 -29.26
N THR A 594 -4.27 -3.96 -28.83
CA THR A 594 -3.16 -4.66 -29.53
C THR A 594 -2.41 -5.60 -28.60
N VAL A 595 -1.99 -6.75 -29.14
CA VAL A 595 -1.01 -7.65 -28.54
C VAL A 595 0.25 -7.65 -29.43
N ASP A 596 1.39 -7.23 -28.89
CA ASP A 596 2.67 -7.10 -29.62
C ASP A 596 2.52 -6.34 -30.95
N GLY A 597 1.82 -5.20 -30.91
CA GLY A 597 1.54 -4.35 -32.07
C GLY A 597 0.49 -4.89 -33.06
N LYS A 598 -0.07 -6.08 -32.84
CA LYS A 598 -1.14 -6.66 -33.68
C LYS A 598 -2.50 -6.38 -33.06
N THR A 599 -3.40 -5.78 -33.83
CA THR A 599 -4.79 -5.53 -33.40
C THR A 599 -5.51 -6.84 -33.08
N VAL A 600 -6.14 -6.89 -31.91
CA VAL A 600 -7.02 -7.98 -31.48
C VAL A 600 -8.37 -7.82 -32.17
N THR A 601 -8.82 -8.87 -32.83
CA THR A 601 -10.21 -9.01 -33.28
C THR A 601 -10.85 -10.08 -32.39
N PRO A 602 -11.85 -9.73 -31.57
CA PRO A 602 -12.53 -10.66 -30.66
C PRO A 602 -13.01 -11.96 -31.32
#